data_AF-A0A920ANF2-F1
#
_entry.id   AF-A0A920ANF2-F1
#
_cell.length_a   1.000
_cell.length_b   1.000
_cell.length_c   1.000
_cell.angle_alpha   90.00
_cell.angle_beta   90.00
_cell.angle_gamma   90.00
#
_symmetry.space_group_name_H-M   'P 1'
#
loop_
_entity.id
_entity.type
_entity.pdbx_description
1 polymer ?
#
loop_
_entity_poly.entity_id
_entity_poly.type
_entity_poly.pdbx_seq_one_letter_code
_entity_poly.pdbx_strand_id
1 'polypeptide(L)'
;MFGLTSDIFALKARWIPRFLRLPFMKFMLELIQGKNEDIGLPKVTNHILATHPTVNSDLYNAVRHGKVKPKCDIERFNGKTVYFQDGTHEKFDAVIACTGYKIKHNFFDKEFINFEEGPVNLLHRMLPADIKNLYFIGLFQPLGCIWPGAELQSKLAAKHLNGKWQPKGSLEDLIQNELDNPDVRQVKTARHTITVDDFSFRYRLKKELSRAN
;
A
#
# COMPACT_ATOMS: atom_id res chain seq x y z
N MET A 1 3.90 -20.76 3.72
CA MET A 1 4.45 -21.17 5.03
C MET A 1 3.53 -22.26 5.58
N PHE A 2 4.03 -23.46 5.90
CA PHE A 2 3.19 -24.59 6.37
C PHE A 2 2.03 -24.98 5.43
N GLY A 3 2.26 -24.98 4.11
CA GLY A 3 1.22 -25.32 3.11
C GLY A 3 0.14 -24.25 2.90
N LEU A 4 0.17 -23.14 3.64
CA LEU A 4 -0.73 -22.01 3.47
C LEU A 4 -0.02 -20.84 2.78
N THR A 5 -0.78 -20.08 2.00
CA THR A 5 -0.37 -18.77 1.48
C THR A 5 -0.27 -17.76 2.63
N SER A 6 0.59 -16.75 2.48
CA SER A 6 0.90 -15.79 3.53
C SER A 6 -0.31 -14.97 3.99
N ASP A 7 -1.24 -14.68 3.09
CA ASP A 7 -2.49 -13.98 3.34
C ASP A 7 -3.46 -14.80 4.20
N ILE A 8 -3.58 -16.11 3.95
CA ILE A 8 -4.43 -17.01 4.75
C ILE A 8 -3.87 -17.20 6.16
N PHE A 9 -2.55 -17.33 6.29
CA PHE A 9 -1.90 -17.36 7.60
C PHE A 9 -2.13 -16.05 8.37
N ALA A 10 -1.94 -14.91 7.70
CA ALA A 10 -2.17 -13.59 8.28
C ALA A 10 -3.63 -13.41 8.74
N LEU A 11 -4.61 -13.91 7.97
CA LEU A 11 -6.02 -13.92 8.32
C LEU A 11 -6.27 -14.71 9.61
N LYS A 12 -5.77 -15.95 9.68
CA LYS A 12 -5.93 -16.82 10.84
C LYS A 12 -5.29 -16.23 12.10
N ALA A 13 -4.24 -15.43 11.98
CA ALA A 13 -3.58 -14.79 13.11
C ALA A 13 -4.28 -13.50 13.61
N ARG A 14 -5.34 -13.02 12.95
CA ARG A 14 -5.98 -11.72 13.30
C ARG A 14 -6.65 -11.67 14.67
N TRP A 15 -7.02 -12.83 15.24
CA TRP A 15 -7.60 -12.88 16.59
C TRP A 15 -6.58 -12.45 17.68
N ILE A 16 -5.28 -12.49 17.37
CA ILE A 16 -4.22 -12.06 18.28
C ILE A 16 -4.14 -10.53 18.29
N PRO A 17 -4.16 -9.89 19.48
CA PRO A 17 -4.01 -8.44 19.60
C PRO A 17 -2.77 -7.90 18.88
N ARG A 18 -2.88 -6.71 18.26
CA ARG A 18 -1.82 -6.11 17.43
C ARG A 18 -0.48 -5.98 18.16
N PHE A 19 -0.49 -5.65 19.45
CA PHE A 19 0.73 -5.46 20.25
C PHE A 19 1.51 -6.75 20.48
N LEU A 20 0.86 -7.93 20.41
CA LEU A 20 1.53 -9.24 20.45
C LEU A 20 1.88 -9.71 19.03
N ARG A 21 0.95 -9.52 18.10
CA ARG A 21 1.07 -10.02 16.73
C ARG A 21 2.21 -9.37 15.95
N LEU A 22 2.40 -8.06 16.06
CA LEU A 22 3.41 -7.34 15.27
C LEU A 22 4.86 -7.67 15.69
N PRO A 23 5.23 -7.68 17.00
CA PRO A 23 6.56 -8.11 17.42
C PRO A 23 6.83 -9.57 17.08
N PHE A 24 5.84 -10.45 17.28
CA PHE A 24 5.96 -11.86 16.92
C PHE A 24 6.18 -12.05 15.41
N MET A 25 5.43 -11.34 14.57
CA MET A 25 5.58 -11.42 13.12
C MET A 25 6.96 -10.93 12.66
N LYS A 26 7.47 -9.84 13.27
CA LYS A 26 8.83 -9.35 13.02
C LYS A 26 9.87 -10.41 13.43
N PHE A 27 9.75 -10.97 14.63
CA PHE A 27 10.64 -12.01 15.13
C PHE A 27 10.67 -13.24 14.20
N MET A 28 9.50 -13.73 13.79
CA MET A 28 9.41 -14.86 12.86
C MET A 28 10.03 -14.55 11.49
N LEU A 29 9.85 -13.32 10.99
CA LEU A 29 10.47 -12.89 9.73
C LEU A 29 12.00 -12.87 9.84
N GLU A 30 12.54 -12.28 10.89
CA GLU A 30 13.97 -12.24 11.15
C GLU A 30 14.55 -13.66 11.35
N LEU A 31 13.81 -14.57 11.98
CA LEU A 31 14.23 -15.97 12.15
C LEU A 31 14.29 -16.73 10.82
N ILE A 32 13.33 -16.51 9.92
CA ILE A 32 13.25 -17.24 8.64
C ILE A 32 14.20 -16.64 7.60
N GLN A 33 14.30 -15.32 7.54
CA GLN A 33 14.96 -14.61 6.45
C GLN A 33 16.30 -13.97 6.86
N GLY A 34 16.48 -13.67 8.16
CA GLY A 34 17.56 -12.83 8.68
C GLY A 34 17.15 -11.37 8.80
N LYS A 35 18.00 -10.55 9.42
CA LYS A 35 17.79 -9.11 9.52
C LYS A 35 18.20 -8.43 8.21
N ASN A 36 17.62 -7.26 7.94
CA ASN A 36 18.05 -6.42 6.82
C ASN A 36 19.53 -6.04 6.92
N GLU A 37 20.00 -5.76 8.14
CA GLU A 37 21.38 -5.38 8.42
C GLU A 37 22.37 -6.48 8.03
N ASP A 38 21.98 -7.75 8.15
CA ASP A 38 22.82 -8.92 7.82
C ASP A 38 23.16 -9.00 6.32
N ILE A 39 22.37 -8.31 5.48
CA ILE A 39 22.60 -8.24 4.02
C ILE A 39 22.97 -6.83 3.55
N GLY A 40 23.31 -5.91 4.47
CA GLY A 40 23.69 -4.54 4.14
C GLY A 40 22.52 -3.61 3.80
N LEU A 41 21.27 -4.04 4.02
CA LEU A 41 20.11 -3.14 3.94
C LEU A 41 19.98 -2.30 5.21
N PRO A 42 19.42 -1.08 5.13
CA PRO A 42 19.18 -0.26 6.30
C PRO A 42 18.27 -0.96 7.33
N LYS A 43 18.54 -0.67 8.60
CA LYS A 43 17.70 -1.12 9.71
C LYS A 43 16.30 -0.51 9.60
N VAL A 44 15.28 -1.36 9.65
CA VAL A 44 13.89 -0.90 9.67
C VAL A 44 13.54 -0.42 11.08
N THR A 45 13.28 0.88 11.22
CA THR A 45 12.88 1.51 12.48
C THR A 45 11.37 1.51 12.70
N ASN A 46 10.60 1.38 11.62
CA ASN A 46 9.14 1.37 11.65
C ASN A 46 8.58 -0.03 11.94
N HIS A 47 7.30 -0.10 12.31
CA HIS A 47 6.62 -1.39 12.48
C HIS A 47 6.48 -2.12 11.14
N ILE A 48 6.39 -3.45 11.17
CA ILE A 48 6.45 -4.32 9.99
C ILE A 48 5.31 -4.11 8.96
N LEU A 49 4.19 -3.53 9.37
CA LEU A 49 3.07 -3.16 8.48
C LEU A 49 3.02 -1.64 8.16
N ALA A 50 4.02 -0.86 8.59
CA ALA A 50 4.07 0.60 8.37
C ALA A 50 4.34 0.98 6.91
N THR A 51 4.85 0.03 6.14
CA THR A 51 5.22 0.17 4.75
C THR A 51 4.66 -1.01 3.99
N HIS A 52 4.35 -0.81 2.71
CA HIS A 52 3.96 -1.91 1.84
C HIS A 52 5.09 -2.95 1.76
N PRO A 53 4.84 -4.24 2.04
CA PRO A 53 5.90 -5.25 2.07
C PRO A 53 6.45 -5.51 0.67
N THR A 54 7.78 -5.65 0.58
CA THR A 54 8.47 -6.12 -0.62
C THR A 54 8.53 -7.65 -0.58
N VAL A 55 7.98 -8.32 -1.58
CA VAL A 55 8.00 -9.79 -1.69
C VAL A 55 8.96 -10.17 -2.79
N ASN A 56 10.12 -10.72 -2.42
CA ASN A 56 11.12 -11.21 -3.36
C ASN A 56 11.92 -12.37 -2.73
N SER A 57 11.77 -13.57 -3.29
CA SER A 57 12.45 -14.78 -2.80
C SER A 57 13.93 -14.84 -3.19
N ASP A 58 14.32 -14.14 -4.26
CA ASP A 58 15.68 -14.22 -4.83
C ASP A 58 16.61 -13.12 -4.33
N LEU A 59 16.08 -12.04 -3.78
CA LEU A 59 16.88 -10.89 -3.35
C LEU A 59 17.98 -11.29 -2.36
N TYR A 60 17.63 -12.04 -1.31
CA TYR A 60 18.60 -12.47 -0.31
C TYR A 60 19.66 -13.41 -0.90
N ASN A 61 19.25 -14.30 -1.81
CA ASN A 61 20.18 -15.18 -2.52
C ASN A 61 21.13 -14.36 -3.41
N ALA A 62 20.60 -13.38 -4.16
CA ALA A 62 21.40 -12.54 -5.03
C ALA A 62 22.41 -11.68 -4.26
N VAL A 63 22.04 -11.16 -3.09
CA VAL A 63 22.96 -10.42 -2.22
C VAL A 63 24.05 -11.32 -1.63
N ARG A 64 23.68 -12.50 -1.10
CA ARG A 64 24.65 -13.45 -0.53
C ARG A 64 25.68 -13.97 -1.55
N HIS A 65 25.30 -14.08 -2.82
CA HIS A 65 26.21 -14.46 -3.91
C HIS A 65 26.94 -13.26 -4.55
N GLY A 66 26.78 -12.05 -4.02
CA GLY A 66 27.45 -10.84 -4.51
C GLY A 66 26.93 -10.30 -5.84
N LYS A 67 25.81 -10.82 -6.36
CA LYS A 67 25.18 -10.33 -7.61
C LYS A 67 24.49 -8.98 -7.42
N VAL A 68 23.99 -8.72 -6.21
CA VAL A 68 23.38 -7.44 -5.81
C VAL A 68 24.12 -6.93 -4.60
N LYS A 69 24.53 -5.65 -4.64
CA LYS A 69 25.16 -4.97 -3.51
C LYS A 69 24.26 -3.81 -3.06
N PRO A 70 23.62 -3.91 -1.89
CA PRO A 70 22.88 -2.78 -1.35
C PRO A 70 23.79 -1.57 -1.13
N LYS A 71 23.25 -0.39 -1.38
CA LYS A 71 23.90 0.92 -1.18
C LYS A 71 22.92 1.84 -0.46
N CYS A 72 23.45 2.83 0.26
CA CYS A 72 22.63 3.90 0.82
C CYS A 72 22.12 4.83 -0.29
N ASP A 73 21.34 5.84 0.09
CA ASP A 73 20.76 6.79 -0.86
C ASP A 73 21.83 7.52 -1.67
N ILE A 74 21.46 7.89 -2.89
CA ILE A 74 22.30 8.65 -3.81
C ILE A 74 22.31 10.11 -3.36
N GLU A 75 23.51 10.67 -3.21
CA GLU A 75 23.70 12.11 -2.95
C GLU A 75 23.68 12.90 -4.26
N ARG A 76 24.46 12.48 -5.26
CA ARG A 76 24.57 13.16 -6.56
C ARG A 76 25.17 12.28 -7.65
N PHE A 77 25.01 12.74 -8.89
CA PHE A 77 25.65 12.17 -10.08
C PHE A 77 26.75 13.10 -10.60
N ASN A 78 27.85 12.53 -11.12
CA ASN A 78 28.87 13.26 -11.89
C ASN A 78 29.30 12.39 -13.09
N GLY A 79 28.71 12.67 -14.25
CA GLY A 79 28.87 11.79 -15.42
C GLY A 79 28.42 10.37 -15.10
N LYS A 80 29.31 9.39 -15.26
CA LYS A 80 29.06 7.97 -14.93
C LYS A 80 29.26 7.62 -13.45
N THR A 81 29.76 8.55 -12.64
CA THR A 81 30.05 8.32 -11.23
C THR A 81 28.84 8.69 -10.38
N VAL A 82 28.38 7.75 -9.55
CA VAL A 82 27.33 7.95 -8.56
C VAL A 82 28.00 8.14 -7.20
N TYR A 83 27.64 9.20 -6.48
CA TYR A 83 28.09 9.47 -5.11
C TYR A 83 26.96 9.13 -4.15
N PHE A 84 27.27 8.38 -3.11
CA PHE A 84 26.33 7.91 -2.10
C PHE A 84 26.49 8.72 -0.81
N GLN A 85 25.44 8.76 0.03
CA GLN A 85 25.43 9.52 1.28
C GLN A 85 26.47 9.09 2.32
N ASP A 86 27.01 7.87 2.21
CA ASP A 86 28.10 7.37 3.05
C ASP A 86 29.50 7.84 2.58
N GLY A 87 29.57 8.71 1.58
CA GLY A 87 30.81 9.22 0.99
C GLY A 87 31.44 8.29 -0.05
N THR A 88 30.91 7.08 -0.23
CA THR A 88 31.40 6.16 -1.28
C THR A 88 30.94 6.63 -2.66
N HIS A 89 31.67 6.21 -3.70
CA HIS A 89 31.30 6.47 -5.08
C HIS A 89 31.72 5.34 -5.99
N GLU A 90 30.96 5.12 -7.06
CA GLU A 90 31.20 4.03 -8.00
C GLU A 90 30.71 4.42 -9.39
N LYS A 91 31.27 3.79 -10.44
CA LYS A 91 30.85 4.03 -11.82
C LYS A 91 29.76 3.05 -12.22
N PHE A 92 28.72 3.54 -12.89
CA PHE A 92 27.63 2.73 -13.41
C PHE A 92 27.38 3.05 -14.88
N ASP A 93 27.02 2.02 -15.65
CA ASP A 93 26.67 2.17 -17.06
C ASP A 93 25.20 2.53 -17.29
N ALA A 94 24.33 2.16 -16.34
CA ALA A 94 22.90 2.44 -16.39
C ALA A 94 22.33 2.71 -14.99
N VAL A 95 21.29 3.53 -14.94
CA VAL A 95 20.48 3.80 -13.74
C VAL A 95 19.03 3.50 -14.07
N ILE A 96 18.40 2.62 -13.29
CA ILE A 96 16.99 2.25 -13.45
C ILE A 96 16.21 2.82 -12.26
N ALA A 97 15.37 3.83 -12.51
CA ALA A 97 14.58 4.50 -11.48
C ALA A 97 13.31 3.70 -11.15
N CYS A 98 13.40 2.82 -10.15
CA CYS A 98 12.26 2.07 -9.61
C CYS A 98 11.50 2.87 -8.52
N THR A 99 11.28 4.17 -8.73
CA THR A 99 10.77 5.13 -7.71
C THR A 99 9.24 5.16 -7.56
N GLY A 100 8.53 4.23 -8.23
CA GLY A 100 7.08 4.13 -8.18
C GLY A 100 6.37 5.00 -9.23
N TYR A 101 5.07 5.24 -9.00
CA TYR A 101 4.17 5.91 -9.94
C TYR A 101 3.33 6.98 -9.23
N LYS A 102 2.85 7.96 -10.00
CA LYS A 102 1.85 8.95 -9.57
C LYS A 102 0.45 8.52 -9.97
N ILE A 103 -0.54 8.88 -9.15
CA ILE A 103 -1.97 8.68 -9.48
C ILE A 103 -2.42 9.88 -10.32
N LYS A 104 -2.43 9.73 -11.64
CA LYS A 104 -2.76 10.81 -12.58
C LYS A 104 -3.86 10.41 -13.56
N HIS A 105 -4.88 11.25 -13.69
CA HIS A 105 -5.97 11.09 -14.65
C HIS A 105 -5.89 12.23 -15.69
N ASN A 106 -5.21 12.00 -16.82
CA ASN A 106 -4.97 13.04 -17.84
C ASN A 106 -6.24 13.55 -18.55
N PHE A 107 -7.37 12.87 -18.36
CA PHE A 107 -8.66 13.25 -18.92
C PHE A 107 -9.50 14.16 -18.01
N PHE A 108 -9.01 14.47 -16.81
CA PHE A 108 -9.60 15.47 -15.92
C PHE A 108 -8.70 16.70 -15.82
N ASP A 109 -9.33 17.87 -15.73
CA ASP A 109 -8.65 19.09 -15.33
C ASP A 109 -8.13 18.96 -13.89
N LYS A 110 -6.93 19.48 -13.64
CA LYS A 110 -6.28 19.37 -12.32
C LYS A 110 -7.06 20.10 -11.21
N GLU A 111 -7.81 21.14 -11.56
CA GLU A 111 -8.68 21.86 -10.63
C GLU A 111 -9.95 21.06 -10.29
N PHE A 112 -10.32 20.10 -11.15
CA PHE A 112 -11.47 19.22 -10.94
C PHE A 112 -11.08 17.99 -10.11
N ILE A 113 -10.12 17.18 -10.59
CA ILE A 113 -9.62 16.01 -9.86
C ILE A 113 -8.10 15.91 -10.02
N ASN A 114 -7.40 15.93 -8.90
CA ASN A 114 -5.96 15.72 -8.86
C ASN A 114 -5.58 14.88 -7.63
N PHE A 115 -5.02 13.70 -7.89
CA PHE A 115 -4.51 12.78 -6.86
C PHE A 115 -2.99 12.56 -6.97
N GLU A 116 -2.28 13.42 -7.73
CA GLU A 116 -0.83 13.33 -7.86
C GLU A 116 -0.12 13.62 -6.52
N GLU A 117 -0.75 14.43 -5.66
CA GLU A 117 -0.23 14.89 -4.38
C GLU A 117 -1.35 14.94 -3.33
N GLY A 118 -0.99 14.79 -2.05
CA GLY A 118 -1.95 14.89 -0.94
C GLY A 118 -2.82 13.64 -0.72
N PRO A 119 -3.89 13.77 0.10
CA PRO A 119 -4.81 12.68 0.38
C PRO A 119 -5.75 12.42 -0.81
N VAL A 120 -6.12 11.14 -0.99
CA VAL A 120 -7.13 10.73 -1.96
C VAL A 120 -8.50 10.70 -1.27
N ASN A 121 -9.27 11.77 -1.47
CA ASN A 121 -10.55 12.04 -0.82
C ASN A 121 -11.69 11.27 -1.49
N LEU A 122 -11.77 9.96 -1.22
CA LEU A 122 -12.77 9.06 -1.79
C LEU A 122 -13.32 8.12 -0.72
N LEU A 123 -14.65 8.06 -0.59
CA LEU A 123 -15.30 7.10 0.30
C LEU A 123 -15.08 5.70 -0.26
N HIS A 124 -14.62 4.79 0.59
CA HIS A 124 -14.24 3.43 0.22
C HIS A 124 -13.20 3.38 -0.91
N ARG A 125 -12.35 4.43 -1.01
CA ARG A 125 -11.41 4.59 -2.13
C ARG A 125 -12.08 4.54 -3.50
N MET A 126 -13.34 4.97 -3.59
CA MET A 126 -14.19 4.81 -4.77
C MET A 126 -15.02 6.05 -5.11
N LEU A 127 -15.69 6.65 -4.13
CA LEU A 127 -16.73 7.65 -4.34
C LEU A 127 -16.24 9.06 -3.96
N PRO A 128 -16.20 10.02 -4.89
CA PRO A 128 -16.00 11.43 -4.56
C PRO A 128 -17.26 12.01 -3.90
N ALA A 129 -17.09 13.04 -3.06
CA ALA A 129 -18.20 13.71 -2.39
C ALA A 129 -19.01 14.60 -3.35
N ASP A 130 -18.32 15.46 -4.09
CA ASP A 130 -18.94 16.54 -4.86
C ASP A 130 -19.38 16.15 -6.27
N ILE A 131 -19.13 14.90 -6.70
CA ILE A 131 -19.32 14.48 -8.09
C ILE A 131 -20.27 13.28 -8.16
N LYS A 132 -21.46 13.54 -8.72
CA LYS A 132 -22.45 12.49 -8.97
C LYS A 132 -22.03 11.63 -10.17
N ASN A 133 -22.36 10.34 -10.11
CA ASN A 133 -22.16 9.37 -11.19
C ASN A 133 -20.69 9.13 -11.59
N LEU A 134 -19.71 9.49 -10.76
CA LEU A 134 -18.29 9.17 -10.96
C LEU A 134 -17.82 8.16 -9.91
N TYR A 135 -17.08 7.15 -10.34
CA TYR A 135 -16.59 6.07 -9.48
C TYR A 135 -15.16 5.67 -9.87
N PHE A 136 -14.30 5.52 -8.88
CA PHE A 136 -12.95 4.99 -9.04
C PHE A 136 -12.90 3.54 -8.59
N ILE A 137 -12.83 2.61 -9.54
CA ILE A 137 -12.74 1.18 -9.24
C ILE A 137 -11.27 0.77 -9.25
N GLY A 138 -10.81 0.14 -8.16
CA GLY A 138 -9.42 -0.32 -8.03
C GLY A 138 -8.44 0.78 -7.64
N LEU A 139 -8.88 1.98 -7.25
CA LEU A 139 -7.98 3.04 -6.80
C LEU A 139 -7.58 2.87 -5.31
N PHE A 140 -7.05 1.70 -4.98
CA PHE A 140 -6.56 1.36 -3.65
C PHE A 140 -5.39 0.38 -3.74
N GLN A 141 -4.54 0.36 -2.72
CA GLN A 141 -3.40 -0.55 -2.63
C GLN A 141 -3.58 -1.49 -1.44
N PRO A 142 -4.12 -2.69 -1.64
CA PRO A 142 -4.36 -3.61 -0.53
C PRO A 142 -3.06 -4.27 -0.07
N LEU A 143 -2.96 -4.52 1.24
CA LEU A 143 -2.07 -5.55 1.78
C LEU A 143 -2.62 -6.95 1.46
N GLY A 144 -2.74 -7.27 0.16
CA GLY A 144 -3.43 -8.44 -0.37
C GLY A 144 -3.66 -8.33 -1.88
N CYS A 145 -4.69 -9.02 -2.38
CA CYS A 145 -5.05 -9.00 -3.79
C CYS A 145 -6.07 -7.92 -4.10
N ILE A 146 -5.90 -7.18 -5.20
CA ILE A 146 -6.81 -6.10 -5.60
C ILE A 146 -8.16 -6.60 -6.16
N TRP A 147 -8.17 -7.73 -6.85
CA TRP A 147 -9.36 -8.18 -7.61
C TRP A 147 -10.62 -8.34 -6.74
N PRO A 148 -10.57 -8.98 -5.56
CA PRO A 148 -11.77 -9.14 -4.73
C PRO A 148 -12.30 -7.80 -4.20
N GLY A 149 -11.42 -6.83 -3.91
CA GLY A 149 -11.84 -5.50 -3.47
C GLY A 149 -12.47 -4.71 -4.61
N ALA A 150 -11.87 -4.74 -5.80
CA ALA A 150 -12.40 -4.08 -6.99
C ALA A 150 -13.75 -4.67 -7.43
N GLU A 151 -13.92 -5.98 -7.34
CA GLU A 151 -15.21 -6.65 -7.59
C GLU A 151 -16.31 -6.14 -6.65
N LEU A 152 -16.00 -6.04 -5.35
CA LEU A 152 -16.95 -5.53 -4.34
C LEU A 152 -17.25 -4.04 -4.54
N GLN A 153 -16.23 -3.23 -4.89
CA GLN A 153 -16.42 -1.82 -5.27
C GLN A 153 -17.38 -1.71 -6.47
N SER A 154 -17.17 -2.49 -7.54
CA SER A 154 -18.04 -2.48 -8.73
C SER A 154 -19.49 -2.85 -8.39
N LYS A 155 -19.71 -3.87 -7.56
CA LYS A 155 -21.05 -4.26 -7.10
C LYS A 155 -21.72 -3.12 -6.33
N LEU A 156 -20.98 -2.46 -5.46
CA LEU A 156 -21.51 -1.36 -4.65
C LEU A 156 -21.79 -0.12 -5.51
N ALA A 157 -20.89 0.20 -6.43
CA ALA A 157 -21.06 1.28 -7.41
C ALA A 157 -22.32 1.09 -8.26
N ALA A 158 -22.56 -0.12 -8.78
CA ALA A 158 -23.77 -0.44 -9.54
C ALA A 158 -25.05 -0.28 -8.71
N LYS A 159 -25.03 -0.67 -7.43
CA LYS A 159 -26.15 -0.46 -6.51
C LYS A 159 -26.36 1.03 -6.20
N HIS A 160 -25.29 1.80 -6.01
CA HIS A 160 -25.36 3.25 -5.84
C HIS A 160 -25.97 3.94 -7.06
N LEU A 161 -25.47 3.60 -8.25
CA LEU A 161 -25.93 4.17 -9.52
C LEU A 161 -27.42 3.89 -9.78
N ASN A 162 -27.90 2.71 -9.38
CA ASN A 162 -29.31 2.33 -9.51
C ASN A 162 -30.17 2.76 -8.30
N GLY A 163 -29.66 3.62 -7.40
CA GLY A 163 -30.38 4.13 -6.23
C GLY A 163 -30.70 3.08 -5.15
N LYS A 164 -30.17 1.87 -5.27
CA LYS A 164 -30.40 0.74 -4.35
C LYS A 164 -29.53 0.77 -3.10
N TRP A 165 -28.48 1.58 -3.11
CA TRP A 165 -27.63 1.86 -1.95
C TRP A 165 -27.35 3.35 -1.87
N GLN A 166 -27.31 3.88 -0.64
CA GLN A 166 -26.90 5.25 -0.35
C GLN A 166 -26.02 5.26 0.92
N PRO A 167 -25.01 6.14 1.00
CA PRO A 167 -24.23 6.34 2.21
C PRO A 167 -25.12 6.76 3.39
N LYS A 168 -24.79 6.32 4.62
CA LYS A 168 -25.47 6.74 5.86
C LYS A 168 -24.77 7.95 6.47
N GLY A 169 -24.91 9.11 5.84
CA GLY A 169 -24.31 10.36 6.28
C GLY A 169 -23.83 11.22 5.11
N SER A 170 -23.28 12.38 5.43
CA SER A 170 -22.55 13.19 4.47
C SER A 170 -21.35 12.40 3.94
N LEU A 171 -21.11 12.50 2.63
CA LEU A 171 -19.96 11.83 2.00
C LEU A 171 -18.65 12.43 2.52
N GLU A 172 -18.62 13.74 2.74
CA GLU A 172 -17.50 14.50 3.27
C GLU A 172 -17.10 13.99 4.66
N ASP A 173 -18.08 13.85 5.57
CA ASP A 173 -17.84 13.33 6.93
C ASP A 173 -17.33 11.89 6.91
N LEU A 174 -17.91 11.05 6.04
CA LEU A 174 -17.52 9.65 5.92
C LEU A 174 -16.10 9.51 5.35
N ILE A 175 -15.75 10.34 4.35
CA ILE A 175 -14.40 10.41 3.78
C ILE A 175 -13.40 10.84 4.85
N GLN A 176 -13.69 11.94 5.56
CA GLN A 176 -12.82 12.46 6.60
C GLN A 176 -12.59 11.42 7.69
N ASN A 177 -13.65 10.72 8.11
CA ASN A 177 -13.54 9.62 9.07
C ASN A 177 -12.68 8.45 8.57
N GLU A 178 -12.73 8.08 7.28
CA GLU A 178 -11.84 7.04 6.71
C GLU A 178 -10.38 7.51 6.62
N LEU A 179 -10.14 8.81 6.38
CA LEU A 179 -8.80 9.40 6.37
C LEU A 179 -8.19 9.47 7.77
N ASP A 180 -8.99 9.83 8.78
CA ASP A 180 -8.56 9.94 10.18
C ASP A 180 -8.39 8.57 10.85
N ASN A 181 -9.14 7.56 10.38
CA ASN A 181 -9.12 6.20 10.90
C ASN A 181 -8.71 5.17 9.83
N PRO A 182 -7.46 5.24 9.32
CA PRO A 182 -7.01 4.33 8.28
C PRO A 182 -6.92 2.90 8.79
N ASP A 183 -7.23 1.93 7.93
CA ASP A 183 -7.19 0.50 8.26
C ASP A 183 -5.80 0.08 8.79
N VAL A 184 -4.75 0.69 8.23
CA VAL A 184 -3.33 0.53 8.60
C VAL A 184 -2.65 1.89 8.62
N ARG A 185 -1.91 2.19 9.70
CA ARG A 185 -1.12 3.42 9.80
C ARG A 185 0.18 3.26 9.00
N GLN A 186 0.20 3.78 7.78
CA GLN A 186 1.41 3.79 6.95
C GLN A 186 2.31 5.00 7.26
N VAL A 187 3.57 4.92 6.84
CA VAL A 187 4.45 6.08 6.79
C VAL A 187 3.89 7.14 5.83
N LYS A 188 4.07 8.42 6.18
CA LYS A 188 3.55 9.55 5.39
C LYS A 188 4.40 9.79 4.14
N THR A 189 4.19 8.99 3.10
CA THR A 189 4.81 9.18 1.78
C THR A 189 3.79 9.01 0.66
N ALA A 190 4.08 9.58 -0.51
CA ALA A 190 3.15 9.62 -1.65
C ALA A 190 2.64 8.22 -2.09
N ARG A 191 3.46 7.17 -1.95
CA ARG A 191 3.10 5.80 -2.33
C ARG A 191 2.16 5.08 -1.34
N HIS A 192 1.82 5.67 -0.20
CA HIS A 192 1.00 5.03 0.83
C HIS A 192 -0.36 5.71 1.05
N THR A 193 -0.74 6.65 0.18
CA THR A 193 -1.97 7.46 0.31
C THR A 193 -3.26 6.64 0.15
N ILE A 194 -3.17 5.49 -0.53
CA ILE A 194 -4.31 4.63 -0.89
C ILE A 194 -4.21 3.22 -0.29
N THR A 195 -3.33 3.01 0.69
CA THR A 195 -3.16 1.68 1.31
C THR A 195 -4.39 1.26 2.11
N VAL A 196 -4.80 0.01 1.98
CA VAL A 196 -5.89 -0.60 2.77
C VAL A 196 -5.49 -1.97 3.32
N ASP A 197 -6.07 -2.35 4.45
CA ASP A 197 -6.02 -3.75 4.90
C ASP A 197 -7.07 -4.54 4.12
N ASP A 198 -6.67 -5.53 3.31
CA ASP A 198 -7.57 -6.26 2.40
C ASP A 198 -8.82 -6.78 3.11
N PHE A 199 -8.64 -7.42 4.26
CA PHE A 199 -9.75 -8.06 4.97
C PHE A 199 -10.71 -7.04 5.59
N SER A 200 -10.20 -6.00 6.26
CA SER A 200 -11.03 -4.92 6.80
C SER A 200 -11.80 -4.21 5.69
N PHE A 201 -11.12 -3.92 4.58
CA PHE A 201 -11.71 -3.23 3.43
C PHE A 201 -12.83 -4.05 2.80
N ARG A 202 -12.58 -5.32 2.51
CA ARG A 202 -13.59 -6.24 1.95
C ARG A 202 -14.75 -6.47 2.92
N TYR A 203 -14.49 -6.54 4.23
CA TYR A 203 -15.54 -6.65 5.24
C TYR A 203 -16.44 -5.42 5.24
N ARG A 204 -15.87 -4.21 5.19
CA ARG A 204 -16.61 -2.94 5.11
C ARG A 204 -17.48 -2.89 3.84
N LEU A 205 -16.92 -3.20 2.67
CA LEU A 205 -17.68 -3.23 1.41
C LEU A 205 -18.82 -4.28 1.43
N LYS A 206 -18.58 -5.48 1.96
CA LYS A 206 -19.63 -6.50 2.11
C LYS A 206 -20.76 -6.05 3.03
N LYS A 207 -20.44 -5.37 4.13
CA LYS A 207 -21.41 -4.80 5.06
C LYS A 207 -22.27 -3.72 4.40
N GLU A 208 -21.69 -2.89 3.54
CA GLU A 208 -22.45 -1.91 2.78
C GLU A 208 -23.32 -2.58 1.70
N LEU A 209 -22.80 -3.59 1.01
CA LEU A 209 -23.56 -4.37 0.05
C LEU A 209 -24.75 -5.10 0.68
N SER A 210 -24.63 -5.64 1.90
CA SER A 210 -25.74 -6.30 2.58
C SER A 210 -26.86 -5.34 3.00
N ARG A 211 -26.61 -4.03 2.95
CA ARG A 211 -27.60 -2.97 3.21
C ARG A 211 -28.25 -2.46 1.92
N ALA A 212 -27.75 -2.88 0.76
CA ALA A 212 -28.30 -2.51 -0.53
C ALA A 212 -29.49 -3.41 -0.87
N ASN A 213 -30.64 -2.82 -1.19
CA ASN A 213 -31.84 -3.55 -1.60
C ASN A 213 -31.74 -4.09 -3.05
#